data_AF-A0A8X6V760-F1
#
_entry.id   AF-A0A8X6V760-F1
#
_cell.length_a   1.000
_cell.length_b   1.000
_cell.length_c   1.000
_cell.angle_alpha   90.00
_cell.angle_beta   90.00
_cell.angle_gamma   90.00
#
_symmetry.space_group_name_H-M   'P 1'
#
loop_
_entity.id
_entity.type
_entity.pdbx_description
1 polymer ?
#
loop_
_entity_poly.entity_id
_entity_poly.type
_entity_poly.pdbx_seq_one_letter_code
_entity_poly.pdbx_strand_id
1 'polypeptide(L)'
;MRCIGQGLESLKTFCAVMSLPNPVEQKSHDVINNKLSRVMKEVAEESMKMAAVEEYSSSPDNLLTVSGDGTWKTRGHSSLIGVCTVIGAETGRLTDSLIDKLAHYYGNAIRCNSTSVKEMRKAIWAVWGHSCSTDDEPIHWFCPTNPNTWCKYNAAINNNLQNYKHKPSVAKAVQDVIKPVFADLSHPALLKKCLGGKTQNPNESLNSLIWKFCPKTIGSRLQIAEIAANLETSVFNDGNQILITISEKFGLKINRNVCVPLAERDNRRIFTSRQRLL
;
A
#
# COMPACT_ATOMS: atom_id res chain seq x y z
N MET A 1 18.19 10.03 -15.55
CA MET A 1 18.45 8.58 -15.35
C MET A 1 18.04 8.07 -13.97
N ARG A 2 18.20 8.84 -12.89
CA ARG A 2 17.85 8.31 -11.56
C ARG A 2 16.37 8.06 -11.33
N CYS A 3 15.48 8.86 -11.93
CA CYS A 3 14.04 8.66 -11.85
C CYS A 3 13.54 7.34 -12.46
N ILE A 4 14.42 6.58 -13.14
CA ILE A 4 14.16 5.24 -13.66
C ILE A 4 15.04 4.17 -12.99
N GLY A 5 15.62 4.48 -11.82
CA GLY A 5 16.44 3.54 -11.04
C GLY A 5 17.85 3.31 -11.58
N GLN A 6 18.33 4.17 -12.49
CA GLN A 6 19.63 3.99 -13.15
C GLN A 6 20.71 4.94 -12.59
N GLY A 7 21.94 4.45 -12.49
CA GLY A 7 23.09 5.15 -11.92
C GLY A 7 23.93 5.95 -12.92
N LEU A 8 25.11 6.39 -12.48
CA LEU A 8 26.04 7.17 -13.33
C LEU A 8 26.54 6.37 -14.54
N GLU A 9 26.83 5.07 -14.39
CA GLU A 9 27.29 4.24 -15.50
C GLU A 9 26.26 4.15 -16.62
N SER A 10 24.99 3.92 -16.28
CA SER A 10 23.91 3.94 -17.27
C SER A 10 23.75 5.30 -17.95
N LEU A 11 24.02 6.40 -17.23
CA LEU A 11 24.02 7.75 -17.81
C LEU A 11 25.21 7.96 -18.77
N LYS A 12 26.40 7.44 -18.43
CA LYS A 12 27.57 7.44 -19.34
C LYS A 12 27.28 6.63 -20.60
N THR A 13 26.71 5.43 -20.47
CA THR A 13 26.30 4.61 -21.60
C THR A 13 25.28 5.32 -22.48
N PHE A 14 24.26 5.94 -21.87
CA PHE A 14 23.27 6.73 -22.61
C PHE A 14 23.92 7.89 -23.37
N CYS A 15 24.79 8.67 -22.72
CA CYS A 15 25.51 9.75 -23.39
C CYS A 15 26.36 9.22 -24.56
N ALA A 16 27.08 8.12 -24.36
CA ALA A 16 27.90 7.50 -25.40
C ALA A 16 27.06 7.04 -26.61
N VAL A 17 25.91 6.39 -26.37
CA VAL A 17 24.98 5.94 -27.43
C VAL A 17 24.37 7.11 -28.19
N MET A 18 24.08 8.21 -27.49
CA MET A 18 23.46 9.41 -28.07
C MET A 18 24.49 10.40 -28.64
N SER A 19 25.79 10.04 -28.67
CA SER A 19 26.88 10.93 -29.07
C SER A 19 26.90 12.26 -28.30
N LEU A 20 26.49 12.23 -27.03
CA LEU A 20 26.53 13.35 -26.10
C LEU A 20 27.86 13.35 -25.33
N PRO A 21 28.33 14.52 -24.86
CA PRO A 21 29.49 14.57 -23.97
C PRO A 21 29.25 13.74 -22.70
N ASN A 22 30.34 13.26 -22.12
CA ASN A 22 30.28 12.60 -20.82
C ASN A 22 29.55 13.49 -19.80
N PRO A 23 28.67 12.92 -18.97
CA PRO A 23 27.76 13.70 -18.14
C PRO A 23 28.54 14.46 -17.05
N VAL A 24 28.86 13.80 -15.94
CA VAL A 24 29.62 14.36 -14.84
C VAL A 24 30.63 13.34 -14.34
N GLU A 25 31.70 13.82 -13.74
CA GLU A 25 32.66 12.97 -13.05
C GLU A 25 32.04 12.29 -11.82
N GLN A 26 32.63 11.16 -11.41
CA GLN A 26 32.19 10.42 -10.23
C GLN A 26 32.18 11.29 -8.96
N LYS A 27 33.21 12.13 -8.77
CA LYS A 27 33.31 13.05 -7.62
C LYS A 27 32.13 14.03 -7.58
N SER A 28 31.83 14.68 -8.70
CA SER A 28 30.71 15.61 -8.83
C SER A 28 29.36 14.91 -8.61
N HIS A 29 29.21 13.70 -9.17
CA HIS A 29 28.02 12.88 -8.93
C HIS A 29 27.83 12.55 -7.44
N ASP A 30 28.89 12.21 -6.72
CA ASP A 30 28.80 11.88 -5.29
C ASP A 30 28.49 13.12 -4.44
N VAL A 31 29.05 14.28 -4.77
CA VAL A 31 28.69 15.57 -4.14
C VAL A 31 27.21 15.89 -4.34
N ILE A 32 26.71 15.71 -5.56
CA ILE A 32 25.28 15.90 -5.90
C ILE A 32 24.40 14.96 -5.05
N ASN A 33 24.80 13.70 -4.89
CA ASN A 33 24.04 12.72 -4.11
C ASN A 33 24.00 13.04 -2.62
N ASN A 34 25.12 13.47 -2.06
CA ASN A 34 25.21 13.86 -0.66
C ASN A 34 24.30 15.07 -0.39
N LYS A 35 24.33 16.08 -1.27
CA LYS A 35 23.44 17.24 -1.16
C LYS A 35 21.97 16.82 -1.30
N LEU A 36 21.66 15.96 -2.26
CA LEU A 36 20.30 15.49 -2.50
C LEU A 36 19.76 14.71 -1.31
N SER A 37 20.55 13.79 -0.75
CA SER A 37 20.17 13.04 0.45
C SER A 37 19.86 13.96 1.62
N ARG A 38 20.70 14.97 1.87
CA ARG A 38 20.47 15.97 2.92
C ARG A 38 19.16 16.74 2.72
N VAL A 39 18.96 17.32 1.53
CA VAL A 39 17.76 18.12 1.23
C VAL A 39 16.49 17.27 1.34
N MET A 40 16.51 16.05 0.79
CA MET A 40 15.36 15.15 0.85
C MET A 40 15.03 14.76 2.29
N LYS A 41 16.04 14.50 3.12
CA LYS A 41 15.86 14.18 4.53
C LYS A 41 15.20 15.34 5.28
N GLU A 42 15.69 16.56 5.11
CA GLU A 42 15.12 17.75 5.75
C GLU A 42 13.65 17.95 5.38
N VAL A 43 13.32 17.85 4.08
CA VAL A 43 11.94 18.01 3.60
C VAL A 43 11.03 16.87 4.10
N ALA A 44 11.52 15.63 4.11
CA ALA A 44 10.75 14.49 4.61
C ALA A 44 10.47 14.60 6.11
N GLU A 45 11.44 15.07 6.91
CA GLU A 45 11.25 15.30 8.34
C GLU A 45 10.23 16.42 8.63
N GLU A 46 10.24 17.50 7.85
CA GLU A 46 9.22 18.56 7.92
C GLU A 46 7.83 18.01 7.56
N SER A 47 7.74 17.27 6.46
CA SER A 47 6.52 16.62 5.97
C SER A 47 5.91 15.66 6.99
N MET A 48 6.72 14.74 7.54
CA MET A 48 6.25 13.76 8.53
C MET A 48 5.76 14.43 9.82
N LYS A 49 6.38 15.53 10.26
CA LYS A 49 5.92 16.30 11.42
C LYS A 49 4.54 16.89 11.17
N MET A 50 4.30 17.46 9.99
CA MET A 50 2.98 18.00 9.63
C MET A 50 1.92 16.91 9.60
N ALA A 51 2.21 15.77 8.96
CA ALA A 51 1.30 14.64 8.91
C ALA A 51 0.95 14.09 10.31
N ALA A 52 1.93 14.03 11.22
CA ALA A 52 1.69 13.60 12.59
C ALA A 52 0.80 14.58 13.39
N VAL A 53 0.95 15.88 13.15
CA VAL A 53 0.11 16.92 13.79
C VAL A 53 -1.33 16.89 13.24
N GLU A 54 -1.48 16.66 11.93
CA GLU A 54 -2.79 16.48 11.29
C GLU A 54 -3.52 15.27 11.89
N GLU A 55 -2.86 14.11 11.97
CA GLU A 55 -3.41 12.90 12.58
C GLU A 55 -3.78 13.11 14.06
N TYR A 56 -2.93 13.80 14.82
CA TYR A 56 -3.21 14.12 16.22
C TYR A 56 -4.46 15.01 16.37
N SER A 57 -4.63 15.99 15.47
CA SER A 57 -5.75 16.93 15.50
C SER A 57 -7.08 16.30 15.07
N SER A 58 -7.02 15.25 14.24
CA SER A 58 -8.20 14.51 13.79
C SER A 58 -8.63 13.39 14.76
N SER A 59 -7.79 13.04 15.74
CA SER A 59 -8.07 11.98 16.70
C SER A 59 -9.03 12.45 17.82
N PRO A 60 -10.19 11.79 18.02
CA PRO A 60 -11.17 12.20 19.04
C PRO A 60 -10.68 12.03 20.49
N ASP A 61 -9.70 11.16 20.73
CA ASP A 61 -9.18 10.83 22.07
C ASP A 61 -7.77 11.40 22.33
N ASN A 62 -7.25 12.27 21.47
CA ASN A 62 -5.83 12.69 21.48
C ASN A 62 -4.84 11.50 21.46
N LEU A 63 -5.28 10.35 20.95
CA LEU A 63 -4.47 9.14 20.85
C LEU A 63 -4.00 8.97 19.40
N LEU A 64 -2.69 8.97 19.19
CA LEU A 64 -2.09 8.64 17.89
C LEU A 64 -2.10 7.12 17.72
N THR A 65 -3.01 6.60 16.89
CA THR A 65 -2.98 5.19 16.48
C THR A 65 -2.24 5.10 15.16
N VAL A 66 -1.29 4.17 15.07
CA VAL A 66 -0.48 4.01 13.86
C VAL A 66 -0.45 2.57 13.40
N SER A 67 -0.38 2.37 12.10
CA SER A 67 -0.13 1.08 11.46
C SER A 67 1.25 1.09 10.81
N GLY A 68 2.00 0.00 10.96
CA GLY A 68 3.36 -0.13 10.44
C GLY A 68 3.48 -1.25 9.43
N ASP A 69 4.27 -1.05 8.38
CA ASP A 69 4.71 -2.09 7.44
C ASP A 69 6.23 -2.00 7.21
N GLY A 70 6.85 -3.13 6.93
CA GLY A 70 8.29 -3.26 6.70
C GLY A 70 8.58 -3.98 5.38
N THR A 71 9.50 -3.42 4.59
CA THR A 71 9.91 -4.02 3.32
C THR A 71 11.42 -4.03 3.14
N TRP A 72 11.93 -5.12 2.57
CA TRP A 72 13.35 -5.28 2.24
C TRP A 72 13.60 -5.02 0.77
N LYS A 73 14.82 -4.56 0.49
CA LYS A 73 15.29 -4.34 -0.86
C LYS A 73 15.31 -5.63 -1.69
N THR A 74 15.76 -6.75 -1.13
CA THR A 74 15.68 -8.06 -1.80
C THR A 74 14.54 -8.88 -1.20
N ARG A 75 13.96 -9.78 -2.02
CA ARG A 75 12.99 -10.75 -1.52
C ARG A 75 13.68 -11.74 -0.57
N GLY A 76 12.97 -12.17 0.47
CA GLY A 76 13.47 -13.15 1.45
C GLY A 76 14.31 -12.56 2.58
N HIS A 77 14.14 -11.27 2.92
CA HIS A 77 14.81 -10.60 4.05
C HIS A 77 16.35 -10.69 4.04
N SER A 78 16.95 -10.92 2.88
CA SER A 78 18.39 -11.17 2.73
C SER A 78 19.23 -9.90 2.53
N SER A 79 18.59 -8.74 2.38
CA SER A 79 19.30 -7.47 2.23
C SER A 79 19.50 -6.79 3.58
N LEU A 80 20.66 -6.18 3.77
CA LEU A 80 20.94 -5.24 4.86
C LEU A 80 20.17 -3.92 4.73
N ILE A 81 19.43 -3.71 3.63
CA ILE A 81 18.65 -2.51 3.38
C ILE A 81 17.16 -2.86 3.49
N GLY A 82 16.54 -2.37 4.56
CA GLY A 82 15.10 -2.39 4.79
C GLY A 82 14.54 -0.98 4.95
N VAL A 83 13.26 -0.83 4.67
CA VAL A 83 12.49 0.39 4.94
C VAL A 83 11.31 -0.02 5.81
N CYS A 84 11.09 0.72 6.89
CA CYS A 84 9.90 0.63 7.73
C CYS A 84 9.07 1.89 7.49
N THR A 85 7.78 1.73 7.31
CA THR A 85 6.81 2.81 7.10
C THR A 85 5.75 2.74 8.17
N VAL A 86 5.41 3.87 8.75
CA VAL A 86 4.35 4.01 9.75
C VAL A 86 3.35 5.04 9.23
N ILE A 87 2.07 4.71 9.22
CA ILE A 87 0.97 5.56 8.75
C ILE A 87 -0.05 5.75 9.88
N GLY A 88 -0.71 6.91 9.91
CA GLY A 88 -1.87 7.15 10.77
C GLY A 88 -2.96 6.11 10.50
N ALA A 89 -3.50 5.54 11.56
CA ALA A 89 -4.53 4.51 11.51
C ALA A 89 -5.78 5.08 12.16
N GLU A 90 -6.44 6.00 11.46
CA GLU A 90 -7.72 6.50 11.92
C GLU A 90 -8.71 5.35 12.13
N THR A 91 -9.28 5.33 13.33
CA THR A 91 -10.37 4.47 13.84
C THR A 91 -10.03 3.00 14.16
N GLY A 92 -9.78 2.76 15.46
CA GLY A 92 -10.62 1.82 16.21
C GLY A 92 -10.36 0.32 16.06
N ARG A 93 -9.16 -0.12 16.46
CA ARG A 93 -8.80 -1.44 17.04
C ARG A 93 -9.51 -2.68 16.49
N LEU A 94 -8.95 -3.23 15.41
CA LEU A 94 -8.84 -4.68 15.20
C LEU A 94 -7.43 -5.14 15.63
N THR A 95 -7.30 -6.35 16.18
CA THR A 95 -5.97 -6.93 16.44
C THR A 95 -5.27 -7.24 15.11
N ASP A 96 -3.96 -7.01 15.00
CA ASP A 96 -3.16 -7.32 13.79
C ASP A 96 -3.43 -8.74 13.26
N SER A 97 -3.52 -9.72 14.16
CA SER A 97 -3.81 -11.11 13.81
C SER A 97 -5.18 -11.33 13.15
N LEU A 98 -6.18 -10.50 13.50
CA LEU A 98 -7.51 -10.55 12.90
C LEU A 98 -7.51 -9.82 11.55
N ILE A 99 -6.81 -8.68 11.45
CA ILE A 99 -6.61 -7.96 10.19
C ILE A 99 -5.93 -8.87 9.16
N ASP A 100 -4.80 -9.48 9.53
CA ASP A 100 -4.04 -10.40 8.66
C ASP A 100 -4.90 -11.56 8.17
N LYS A 101 -5.70 -12.13 9.08
CA LYS A 101 -6.57 -13.26 8.77
C LYS A 101 -7.70 -12.86 7.81
N LEU A 102 -8.34 -11.71 8.03
CA LEU A 102 -9.40 -11.20 7.15
C LEU A 102 -8.83 -10.82 5.78
N ALA A 103 -7.67 -10.15 5.74
CA ALA A 103 -6.96 -9.83 4.49
C ALA A 103 -6.57 -11.08 3.70
N HIS A 104 -6.07 -12.12 4.40
CA HIS A 104 -5.75 -13.41 3.79
C HIS A 104 -6.99 -14.06 3.16
N TYR A 105 -8.10 -14.13 3.89
CA TYR A 105 -9.35 -14.71 3.39
C TYR A 105 -9.97 -13.91 2.26
N TYR A 106 -9.95 -12.58 2.33
CA TYR A 106 -10.37 -11.71 1.24
C TYR A 106 -9.55 -11.99 -0.03
N GLY A 107 -8.22 -12.09 0.10
CA GLY A 107 -7.35 -12.43 -1.02
C GLY A 107 -7.64 -13.81 -1.61
N ASN A 108 -7.94 -14.82 -0.77
CA ASN A 108 -8.36 -16.13 -1.24
C ASN A 108 -9.71 -16.08 -1.98
N ALA A 109 -10.69 -15.34 -1.45
CA ALA A 109 -11.99 -15.16 -2.09
C ALA A 109 -11.85 -14.58 -3.51
N ILE A 110 -10.93 -13.64 -3.72
CA ILE A 110 -10.62 -13.10 -5.05
C ILE A 110 -9.88 -14.13 -5.93
N ARG A 111 -8.80 -14.74 -5.43
CA ARG A 111 -7.97 -15.66 -6.24
C ARG A 111 -8.73 -16.90 -6.69
N CYS A 112 -9.53 -17.49 -5.81
CA CYS A 112 -10.33 -18.69 -6.10
C CYS A 112 -11.51 -18.41 -7.05
N ASN A 113 -11.90 -17.13 -7.21
CA ASN A 113 -13.04 -16.72 -8.05
C ASN A 113 -12.61 -15.69 -9.11
N SER A 114 -11.36 -15.77 -9.57
CA SER A 114 -10.68 -14.74 -10.39
C SER A 114 -11.38 -14.37 -11.71
N THR A 115 -12.34 -15.18 -12.17
CA THR A 115 -13.08 -15.01 -13.42
C THR A 115 -14.51 -14.50 -13.22
N SER A 116 -15.02 -14.41 -11.99
CA SER A 116 -16.42 -14.07 -11.72
C SER A 116 -16.60 -13.10 -10.56
N VAL A 117 -17.00 -11.88 -10.89
CA VAL A 117 -17.36 -10.84 -9.89
C VAL A 117 -18.48 -11.32 -8.96
N LYS A 118 -19.46 -12.07 -9.48
CA LYS A 118 -20.58 -12.59 -8.70
C LYS A 118 -20.10 -13.57 -7.63
N GLU A 119 -19.19 -14.48 -8.01
CA GLU A 119 -18.68 -15.50 -7.09
C GLU A 119 -17.65 -14.91 -6.12
N MET A 120 -16.83 -13.93 -6.54
CA MET A 120 -16.00 -13.13 -5.62
C MET A 120 -16.85 -12.48 -4.54
N ARG A 121 -17.92 -11.77 -4.93
CA ARG A 121 -18.81 -11.08 -3.99
C ARG A 121 -19.41 -12.05 -2.97
N LYS A 122 -19.93 -13.20 -3.42
CA LYS A 122 -20.45 -14.25 -2.52
C LYS A 122 -19.37 -14.74 -1.56
N ALA A 123 -18.18 -15.06 -2.06
CA ALA A 123 -17.09 -15.56 -1.24
C ALA A 123 -16.63 -14.52 -0.20
N ILE A 124 -16.59 -13.23 -0.55
CA ILE A 124 -16.27 -12.14 0.38
C ILE A 124 -17.31 -12.04 1.50
N TRP A 125 -18.61 -12.10 1.17
CA TRP A 125 -19.67 -12.10 2.18
C TRP A 125 -19.69 -13.38 3.02
N ALA A 126 -19.27 -14.52 2.48
CA ALA A 126 -19.06 -15.73 3.24
C ALA A 126 -17.97 -15.55 4.32
N VAL A 127 -16.88 -14.83 4.03
CA VAL A 127 -15.83 -14.51 5.02
C VAL A 127 -16.39 -13.68 6.18
N TRP A 128 -17.21 -12.67 5.89
CA TRP A 128 -17.89 -11.89 6.93
C TRP A 128 -18.82 -12.76 7.78
N GLY A 129 -19.66 -13.58 7.14
CA GLY A 129 -20.56 -14.51 7.83
C GLY A 129 -19.81 -15.48 8.75
N HIS A 130 -18.72 -16.08 8.26
CA HIS A 130 -17.85 -16.94 9.05
C HIS A 130 -17.25 -16.24 10.28
N SER A 131 -16.94 -14.95 10.17
CA SER A 131 -16.33 -14.18 11.26
C SER A 131 -17.35 -13.77 12.34
N CYS A 132 -18.62 -13.71 11.97
CA CYS A 132 -19.71 -13.30 12.85
C CYS A 132 -20.53 -14.48 13.41
N SER A 133 -20.42 -15.68 12.81
CA SER A 133 -21.21 -16.87 13.16
C SER A 133 -20.98 -17.33 14.60
N THR A 134 -22.07 -17.70 15.26
CA THR A 134 -22.08 -18.38 16.57
C THR A 134 -22.85 -19.69 16.47
N ASP A 135 -22.85 -20.48 17.54
CA ASP A 135 -23.66 -21.71 17.60
C ASP A 135 -25.16 -21.40 17.55
N ASP A 136 -25.59 -20.31 18.19
CA ASP A 136 -26.99 -19.88 18.22
C ASP A 136 -27.40 -19.16 16.92
N GLU A 137 -26.47 -18.43 16.30
CA GLU A 137 -26.67 -17.70 15.05
C GLU A 137 -25.63 -18.08 13.98
N PRO A 138 -25.80 -19.20 13.28
CA PRO A 138 -24.89 -19.64 12.22
C PRO A 138 -25.13 -18.89 10.91
N ILE A 139 -24.14 -18.13 10.43
CA ILE A 139 -24.23 -17.29 9.22
C ILE A 139 -23.35 -17.88 8.11
N HIS A 140 -23.90 -18.87 7.38
CA HIS A 140 -23.20 -19.60 6.30
C HIS A 140 -23.91 -19.54 4.93
N TRP A 141 -24.76 -18.52 4.72
CA TRP A 141 -25.69 -18.47 3.57
C TRP A 141 -24.98 -18.37 2.21
N PHE A 142 -23.78 -17.80 2.17
CA PHE A 142 -22.97 -17.67 0.95
C PHE A 142 -21.90 -18.77 0.83
N CYS A 143 -21.84 -19.69 1.78
CA CYS A 143 -20.88 -20.79 1.76
C CYS A 143 -21.36 -21.90 0.81
N PRO A 144 -20.45 -22.61 0.14
CA PRO A 144 -20.84 -23.73 -0.70
C PRO A 144 -21.54 -24.82 0.14
N THR A 145 -22.59 -25.42 -0.42
CA THR A 145 -23.34 -26.52 0.19
C THR A 145 -22.94 -27.88 -0.34
N ASN A 146 -22.04 -27.93 -1.33
CA ASN A 146 -21.58 -29.20 -1.90
C ASN A 146 -20.81 -30.06 -0.87
N PRO A 147 -20.75 -31.38 -1.06
CA PRO A 147 -20.08 -32.29 -0.11
C PRO A 147 -18.60 -31.97 0.14
N ASN A 148 -17.89 -31.40 -0.85
CA ASN A 148 -16.49 -30.97 -0.75
C ASN A 148 -16.33 -29.50 -0.35
N THR A 149 -17.27 -28.96 0.43
CA THR A 149 -17.23 -27.57 0.86
C THR A 149 -16.09 -27.33 1.85
N TRP A 150 -15.40 -26.20 1.68
CA TRP A 150 -14.41 -25.72 2.64
C TRP A 150 -15.06 -25.20 3.94
N CYS A 151 -16.36 -24.92 3.92
CA CYS A 151 -17.11 -24.48 5.09
C CYS A 151 -17.35 -25.66 6.03
N LYS A 152 -16.63 -25.70 7.17
CA LYS A 152 -16.73 -26.80 8.13
C LYS A 152 -18.13 -26.99 8.72
N TYR A 153 -18.93 -25.91 8.84
CA TYR A 153 -20.31 -25.99 9.30
C TYR A 153 -21.20 -26.72 8.27
N ASN A 154 -21.18 -26.29 7.01
CA ASN A 154 -21.94 -26.97 5.94
C ASN A 154 -21.45 -28.40 5.71
N ALA A 155 -20.13 -28.65 5.85
CA ALA A 155 -19.58 -30.00 5.81
C ALA A 155 -20.11 -30.86 6.96
N ALA A 156 -20.22 -30.30 8.17
CA ALA A 156 -20.80 -31.02 9.32
C ALA A 156 -22.27 -31.37 9.09
N ILE A 157 -23.07 -30.43 8.55
CA ILE A 157 -24.46 -30.69 8.16
C ILE A 157 -24.53 -31.82 7.12
N ASN A 158 -23.72 -31.77 6.07
CA ASN A 158 -23.71 -32.79 5.02
C ASN A 158 -23.31 -34.18 5.53
N ASN A 159 -22.52 -34.26 6.60
CA ASN A 159 -22.09 -35.51 7.23
C ASN A 159 -22.95 -35.89 8.46
N ASN A 160 -24.08 -35.21 8.69
CA ASN A 160 -24.95 -35.41 9.85
C ASN A 160 -24.23 -35.33 11.21
N LEU A 161 -23.18 -34.51 11.30
CA LEU A 161 -22.46 -34.26 12.55
C LEU A 161 -23.24 -33.29 13.42
N GLN A 162 -23.87 -33.78 14.49
CA GLN A 162 -24.74 -32.97 15.35
C GLN A 162 -23.99 -32.02 16.30
N ASN A 163 -22.67 -32.18 16.47
CA ASN A 163 -21.89 -31.48 17.50
C ASN A 163 -20.87 -30.48 16.92
N TYR A 164 -21.20 -29.78 15.84
CA TYR A 164 -20.33 -28.72 15.33
C TYR A 164 -20.29 -27.54 16.32
N LYS A 165 -19.09 -27.07 16.63
CA LYS A 165 -18.86 -25.89 17.48
C LYS A 165 -18.18 -24.79 16.68
N HIS A 166 -18.77 -23.60 16.69
CA HIS A 166 -18.19 -22.41 16.07
C HIS A 166 -16.96 -21.95 16.85
N LYS A 167 -16.06 -21.29 16.12
CA LYS A 167 -14.99 -20.52 16.75
C LYS A 167 -15.59 -19.27 17.40
N PRO A 168 -14.90 -18.68 18.39
CA PRO A 168 -15.33 -17.41 18.96
C PRO A 168 -15.58 -16.37 17.87
N SER A 169 -16.79 -15.81 17.88
CA SER A 169 -17.20 -14.75 16.96
C SER A 169 -16.47 -13.45 17.29
N VAL A 170 -16.28 -12.61 16.28
CA VAL A 170 -15.77 -11.25 16.46
C VAL A 170 -16.76 -10.46 17.31
N ALA A 171 -16.27 -9.65 18.26
CA ALA A 171 -17.12 -8.86 19.15
C ALA A 171 -18.09 -7.96 18.36
N LYS A 172 -19.32 -7.80 18.85
CA LYS A 172 -20.39 -7.11 18.11
C LYS A 172 -20.02 -5.70 17.64
N ALA A 173 -19.39 -4.91 18.51
CA ALA A 173 -18.88 -3.58 18.17
C ALA A 173 -17.92 -3.60 16.97
N VAL A 174 -17.05 -4.62 16.89
CA VAL A 174 -16.12 -4.79 15.75
C VAL A 174 -16.87 -5.25 14.51
N GLN A 175 -17.88 -6.13 14.64
CA GLN A 175 -18.71 -6.54 13.50
C GLN A 175 -19.39 -5.34 12.83
N ASP A 176 -19.93 -4.42 13.64
CA ASP A 176 -20.65 -3.25 13.14
C ASP A 176 -19.70 -2.27 12.44
N VAL A 177 -18.45 -2.15 12.92
CA VAL A 177 -17.39 -1.34 12.28
C VAL A 177 -16.90 -1.98 10.96
N ILE A 178 -16.70 -3.30 10.89
CA ILE A 178 -16.13 -3.93 9.68
C ILE A 178 -17.17 -4.23 8.60
N LYS A 179 -18.45 -4.33 8.94
CA LYS A 179 -19.51 -4.62 7.96
C LYS A 179 -19.56 -3.64 6.79
N PRO A 180 -19.49 -2.30 6.97
CA PRO A 180 -19.42 -1.36 5.85
C PRO A 180 -18.16 -1.60 4.99
N VAL A 181 -17.02 -1.90 5.60
CA VAL A 181 -15.78 -2.25 4.87
C VAL A 181 -15.99 -3.47 3.96
N PHE A 182 -16.67 -4.51 4.45
CA PHE A 182 -17.03 -5.66 3.61
C PHE A 182 -18.00 -5.31 2.48
N ALA A 183 -18.92 -4.36 2.69
CA ALA A 183 -19.81 -3.88 1.64
C ALA A 183 -19.00 -3.20 0.52
N ASP A 184 -18.10 -2.28 0.87
CA ASP A 184 -17.23 -1.56 -0.06
C ASP A 184 -16.29 -2.51 -0.80
N LEU A 185 -15.64 -3.42 -0.08
CA LEU A 185 -14.75 -4.45 -0.64
C LEU A 185 -15.50 -5.44 -1.55
N SER A 186 -16.82 -5.54 -1.44
CA SER A 186 -17.66 -6.40 -2.28
C SER A 186 -18.31 -5.66 -3.46
N HIS A 187 -18.01 -4.37 -3.64
CA HIS A 187 -18.65 -3.53 -4.64
C HIS A 187 -18.29 -3.99 -6.07
N PRO A 188 -19.25 -4.15 -7.00
CA PRO A 188 -18.97 -4.69 -8.33
C PRO A 188 -17.95 -3.88 -9.14
N ALA A 189 -17.90 -2.56 -8.96
CA ALA A 189 -16.93 -1.71 -9.67
C ALA A 189 -15.48 -2.00 -9.23
N LEU A 190 -15.28 -2.24 -7.93
CA LEU A 190 -14.00 -2.68 -7.39
C LEU A 190 -13.66 -4.10 -7.88
N LEU A 191 -14.58 -5.05 -7.74
CA LEU A 191 -14.34 -6.46 -8.07
C LEU A 191 -14.05 -6.70 -9.57
N LYS A 192 -14.62 -5.88 -10.47
CA LYS A 192 -14.24 -5.92 -11.90
C LYS A 192 -12.74 -5.68 -12.11
N LYS A 193 -12.10 -4.85 -11.28
CA LYS A 193 -10.66 -4.58 -11.32
C LYS A 193 -9.83 -5.74 -10.74
N CYS A 194 -10.45 -6.59 -9.92
CA CYS A 194 -9.83 -7.78 -9.32
C CYS A 194 -9.87 -9.02 -10.22
N LEU A 195 -10.53 -8.94 -11.40
CA LEU A 195 -10.50 -10.01 -12.39
C LEU A 195 -9.05 -10.38 -12.74
N GLY A 196 -8.76 -11.67 -12.79
CA GLY A 196 -7.40 -12.19 -12.90
C GLY A 196 -6.64 -12.31 -11.55
N GLY A 197 -7.33 -12.15 -10.42
CA GLY A 197 -6.82 -12.52 -9.10
C GLY A 197 -5.93 -11.48 -8.41
N LYS A 198 -5.97 -10.22 -8.85
CA LYS A 198 -5.13 -9.13 -8.32
C LYS A 198 -5.89 -8.37 -7.22
N THR A 199 -5.30 -8.30 -6.03
CA THR A 199 -5.97 -7.77 -4.82
C THR A 199 -5.38 -6.44 -4.33
N GLN A 200 -4.14 -6.14 -4.73
CA GLN A 200 -3.47 -4.87 -4.45
C GLN A 200 -3.12 -4.20 -5.79
N ASN A 201 -3.34 -2.89 -5.87
CA ASN A 201 -2.69 -2.09 -6.88
C ASN A 201 -1.25 -1.81 -6.41
N PRO A 202 -0.21 -2.32 -7.09
CA PRO A 202 1.17 -1.99 -6.74
C PRO A 202 1.43 -0.48 -6.87
N ASN A 203 0.68 0.25 -7.69
CA ASN A 203 1.08 1.60 -8.08
C ASN A 203 0.93 2.69 -7.01
N GLU A 204 0.44 2.39 -5.79
CA GLU A 204 0.14 3.43 -4.78
C GLU A 204 0.50 3.09 -3.33
N SER A 205 1.06 1.93 -3.03
CA SER A 205 1.67 1.77 -1.69
C SER A 205 2.97 2.57 -1.65
N LEU A 206 3.23 3.27 -0.54
CA LEU A 206 4.49 3.98 -0.30
C LEU A 206 5.68 3.06 -0.58
N ASN A 207 5.59 1.81 -0.11
CA ASN A 207 6.58 0.78 -0.38
C ASN A 207 6.81 0.56 -1.88
N SER A 208 5.77 0.46 -2.69
CA SER A 208 5.98 0.27 -4.12
C SER A 208 6.51 1.52 -4.82
N LEU A 209 6.17 2.73 -4.36
CA LEU A 209 6.74 3.98 -4.88
C LEU A 209 8.25 4.03 -4.61
N ILE A 210 8.67 3.71 -3.39
CA ILE A 210 10.09 3.62 -3.01
C ILE A 210 10.84 2.66 -3.92
N TRP A 211 10.29 1.47 -4.14
CA TRP A 211 10.93 0.46 -4.98
C TRP A 211 10.78 0.71 -6.48
N LYS A 212 9.91 1.62 -6.92
CA LYS A 212 9.89 2.11 -8.30
C LYS A 212 11.07 3.05 -8.56
N PHE A 213 11.41 3.90 -7.57
CA PHE A 213 12.59 4.76 -7.63
C PHE A 213 13.89 3.97 -7.42
N CYS A 214 13.91 3.02 -6.49
CA CYS A 214 15.04 2.16 -6.19
C CYS A 214 14.71 0.68 -6.45
N PRO A 215 14.73 0.19 -7.71
CA PRO A 215 14.32 -1.18 -8.04
C PRO A 215 15.00 -2.27 -7.20
N LYS A 216 14.19 -3.20 -6.70
CA LYS A 216 14.65 -4.39 -5.95
C LYS A 216 15.59 -5.30 -6.75
N THR A 217 15.51 -5.22 -8.08
CA THR A 217 16.31 -6.01 -9.03
C THR A 217 17.69 -5.42 -9.28
N ILE A 218 17.96 -4.19 -8.82
CA ILE A 218 19.20 -3.47 -9.10
C ILE A 218 19.98 -3.25 -7.80
N GLY A 219 21.27 -3.61 -7.82
CA GLY A 219 22.21 -3.28 -6.75
C GLY A 219 22.31 -1.77 -6.57
N SER A 220 22.15 -1.29 -5.34
CA SER A 220 22.22 0.14 -5.00
C SER A 220 22.63 0.31 -3.54
N ARG A 221 23.32 1.42 -3.26
CA ARG A 221 23.83 1.77 -1.93
C ARG A 221 22.68 2.19 -1.01
N LEU A 222 22.88 2.10 0.31
CA LEU A 222 21.92 2.55 1.32
C LEU A 222 21.42 3.98 1.07
N GLN A 223 22.35 4.90 0.76
CA GLN A 223 22.03 6.29 0.44
C GLN A 223 20.97 6.44 -0.67
N ILE A 224 20.92 5.52 -1.64
CA ILE A 224 19.92 5.57 -2.72
C ILE A 224 18.54 5.19 -2.19
N ALA A 225 18.49 4.19 -1.30
CA ALA A 225 17.25 3.79 -0.64
C ALA A 225 16.75 4.90 0.30
N GLU A 226 17.65 5.61 1.00
CA GLU A 226 17.30 6.78 1.83
C GLU A 226 16.72 7.92 0.99
N ILE A 227 17.37 8.27 -0.14
CA ILE A 227 16.84 9.28 -1.06
C ILE A 227 15.45 8.89 -1.55
N ALA A 228 15.26 7.61 -1.94
CA ALA A 228 13.98 7.11 -2.40
C ALA A 228 12.92 7.18 -1.30
N ALA A 229 13.23 6.73 -0.09
CA ALA A 229 12.31 6.75 1.04
C ALA A 229 11.88 8.17 1.41
N ASN A 230 12.83 9.10 1.52
CA ASN A 230 12.55 10.49 1.86
C ASN A 230 11.74 11.21 0.77
N LEU A 231 12.10 11.01 -0.50
CA LEU A 231 11.38 11.60 -1.63
C LEU A 231 9.93 11.09 -1.68
N GLU A 232 9.75 9.77 -1.69
CA GLU A 232 8.42 9.20 -1.84
C GLU A 232 7.55 9.44 -0.61
N THR A 233 8.12 9.54 0.60
CA THR A 233 7.39 9.97 1.81
C THR A 233 6.88 11.40 1.66
N SER A 234 7.75 12.32 1.23
CA SER A 234 7.38 13.72 1.01
C SER A 234 6.30 13.84 -0.07
N VAL A 235 6.44 13.11 -1.18
CA VAL A 235 5.44 13.10 -2.25
C VAL A 235 4.14 12.46 -1.78
N PHE A 236 4.20 11.39 -0.98
CA PHE A 236 3.01 10.71 -0.47
C PHE A 236 2.16 11.65 0.39
N ASN A 237 2.80 12.31 1.37
CA ASN A 237 2.16 13.25 2.29
C ASN A 237 1.70 14.53 1.58
N ASP A 238 2.61 15.23 0.89
CA ASP A 238 2.38 16.61 0.44
C ASP A 238 2.01 16.73 -1.04
N GLY A 239 1.98 15.61 -1.77
CA GLY A 239 1.76 15.60 -3.22
C GLY A 239 3.03 15.89 -4.02
N ASN A 240 2.90 15.93 -5.34
CA ASN A 240 4.00 16.15 -6.28
C ASN A 240 4.50 17.61 -6.26
N GLN A 241 3.72 18.56 -5.72
CA GLN A 241 4.18 19.96 -5.59
C GLN A 241 5.43 20.10 -4.70
N ILE A 242 5.66 19.18 -3.77
CA ILE A 242 6.86 19.16 -2.91
C ILE A 242 8.18 19.10 -3.69
N LEU A 243 8.12 18.61 -4.94
CA LEU A 243 9.26 18.60 -5.86
C LEU A 243 9.79 20.00 -6.16
N ILE A 244 8.94 21.03 -6.09
CA ILE A 244 9.35 22.43 -6.26
C ILE A 244 10.19 22.85 -5.05
N THR A 245 9.69 22.64 -3.83
CA THR A 245 10.40 22.93 -2.58
C THR A 245 11.75 22.23 -2.51
N ILE A 246 11.78 20.94 -2.86
CA ILE A 246 13.01 20.15 -2.93
C ILE A 246 14.00 20.76 -3.92
N SER A 247 13.52 21.13 -5.12
CA SER A 247 14.37 21.70 -6.16
C SER A 247 14.94 23.06 -5.77
N GLU A 248 14.14 23.91 -5.14
CA GLU A 248 14.56 25.21 -4.62
C GLU A 248 15.59 25.06 -3.50
N LYS A 249 15.35 24.17 -2.51
CA LYS A 249 16.33 23.84 -1.46
C LYS A 249 17.61 23.22 -2.03
N PHE A 250 17.52 22.49 -3.14
CA PHE A 250 18.68 21.99 -3.87
C PHE A 250 19.46 23.11 -4.60
N GLY A 251 18.85 24.28 -4.81
CA GLY A 251 19.43 25.45 -5.48
C GLY A 251 19.13 25.53 -6.97
N LEU A 252 18.10 24.83 -7.44
CA LEU A 252 17.63 24.93 -8.82
C LEU A 252 16.61 26.07 -8.96
N LYS A 253 16.73 26.85 -10.02
CA LYS A 253 15.70 27.82 -10.41
C LYS A 253 14.62 27.09 -11.19
N ILE A 254 13.47 26.85 -10.55
CA ILE A 254 12.31 26.22 -11.18
C ILE A 254 11.41 27.30 -11.80
N ASN A 255 10.92 27.03 -13.01
CA ASN A 255 9.89 27.85 -13.62
C ASN A 255 8.52 27.49 -13.02
N ARG A 256 7.73 28.50 -12.62
CA ARG A 256 6.37 28.32 -12.08
C ARG A 256 5.42 27.59 -13.04
N ASN A 257 5.72 27.52 -14.33
CA ASN A 257 4.98 26.69 -15.30
C ASN A 257 4.95 25.20 -14.92
N VAL A 258 5.86 24.72 -14.06
CA VAL A 258 5.87 23.35 -13.55
C VAL A 258 4.76 23.11 -12.52
N CYS A 259 4.20 24.15 -11.88
CA CYS A 259 3.14 23.99 -10.87
C CYS A 259 1.89 23.31 -11.44
N VAL A 260 1.45 23.72 -12.64
CA VAL A 260 0.24 23.19 -13.29
C VAL A 260 0.32 21.68 -13.55
N PRO A 261 1.35 21.14 -14.24
CA PRO A 261 1.43 19.71 -14.49
C PRO A 261 1.63 18.88 -13.21
N LEU A 262 2.28 19.43 -12.17
CA LEU A 262 2.39 18.75 -10.88
C LEU A 262 1.04 18.69 -10.16
N ALA A 263 0.28 19.78 -10.14
CA ALA A 263 -1.08 19.81 -9.58
C ALA A 263 -2.03 18.88 -10.35
N GLU A 264 -1.94 18.82 -11.67
CA GLU A 264 -2.70 17.83 -12.46
C GLU A 264 -2.35 16.39 -12.09
N ARG A 265 -1.07 16.11 -11.84
CA ARG A 265 -0.61 14.78 -11.42
C ARG A 265 -1.16 14.41 -10.04
N ASP A 266 -1.22 15.37 -9.13
CA ASP A 266 -1.85 15.20 -7.82
C ASP A 266 -3.35 14.99 -7.93
N ASN A 267 -4.03 15.78 -8.77
CA ASN A 267 -5.46 15.60 -9.03
C ASN A 267 -5.76 14.22 -9.62
N ARG A 268 -4.94 13.74 -10.56
CA ARG A 268 -5.07 12.37 -11.10
C ARG A 268 -4.81 11.32 -10.01
N ARG A 269 -3.81 11.51 -9.14
CA ARG A 269 -3.54 10.62 -8.01
C ARG A 269 -4.75 10.54 -7.07
N ILE A 270 -5.27 11.68 -6.64
CA ILE A 270 -6.43 11.80 -5.74
C ILE A 270 -7.68 11.22 -6.40
N PHE A 271 -7.94 11.56 -7.66
CA PHE A 271 -9.07 11.02 -8.43
C PHE A 271 -9.02 9.50 -8.51
N THR A 272 -7.84 8.95 -8.84
CA THR A 272 -7.68 7.50 -8.95
C THR A 272 -7.80 6.80 -7.60
N SER A 273 -7.35 7.44 -6.51
CA SER A 273 -7.56 6.96 -5.14
C SER A 273 -9.05 6.98 -4.75
N ARG A 274 -9.76 8.09 -5.00
CA ARG A 274 -11.21 8.24 -4.70
C ARG A 274 -12.09 7.29 -5.49
N GLN A 275 -11.78 7.00 -6.75
CA GLN A 275 -12.48 5.98 -7.55
C GLN A 275 -12.25 4.53 -7.09
N ARG A 276 -11.55 4.32 -5.97
CA ARG A 276 -11.30 3.00 -5.37
C ARG A 276 -11.84 2.88 -3.95
N LEU A 277 -12.28 3.99 -3.35
CA LEU A 277 -13.07 4.03 -2.11
C LEU A 277 -14.59 3.96 -2.39
N LEU A 278 -14.99 3.97 -3.67
CA LEU A 278 -16.33 3.70 -4.19
C LEU A 278 -16.28 2.47 -5.10
#